data_AF-A0A5B9W127-F1
#
_entry.id   AF-A0A5B9W127-F1
#
_cell.length_a   1.000
_cell.length_b   1.000
_cell.length_c   1.000
_cell.angle_alpha   90.00
_cell.angle_beta   90.00
_cell.angle_gamma   90.00
#
_symmetry.space_group_name_H-M   'P 1'
#
loop_
_entity.id
_entity.type
_entity.pdbx_description
1 polymer ?
#
loop_
_entity_poly.entity_id
_entity_poly.type
_entity_poly.pdbx_seq_one_letter_code
_entity_poly.pdbx_strand_id
1 'polypeptide(L)' 'MDPLTPCLELGVSEAYAILTERLGVEPGSLPPLEAIENEDWGRDLLFERFLDFTAEDLAEVGLRLE' A
#
# COMPACT_ATOMS: atom_id res chain seq x y z
N MET A 1 19.50 -10.07 4.29
CA MET A 1 18.29 -9.51 3.69
C MET A 1 17.16 -9.84 4.64
N ASP A 2 16.58 -8.83 5.25
CA ASP A 2 15.36 -8.99 6.04
C ASP A 2 14.26 -9.56 5.14
N PRO A 3 13.38 -10.44 5.66
CA PRO A 3 12.27 -10.95 4.86
C PRO A 3 11.35 -9.81 4.43
N LEU A 4 10.91 -9.83 3.17
CA LEU A 4 9.96 -8.85 2.65
C LEU A 4 8.58 -9.06 3.29
N THR A 5 7.94 -7.96 3.68
CA THR A 5 6.61 -7.98 4.29
C THR A 5 5.54 -8.08 3.21
N PRO A 6 4.58 -9.01 3.30
CA PRO A 6 3.41 -9.03 2.43
C PRO A 6 2.61 -7.74 2.52
N CYS A 7 2.20 -7.18 1.39
CA CYS A 7 1.28 -6.05 1.36
C CYS A 7 -0.02 -6.36 2.13
N LEU A 8 -0.44 -7.64 2.12
CA LEU A 8 -1.58 -8.16 2.86
C LEU A 8 -1.38 -8.23 4.37
N GLU A 9 -0.21 -7.93 4.91
CA GLU A 9 0.03 -7.84 6.36
C GLU A 9 0.06 -6.39 6.87
N LEU A 10 0.08 -5.41 5.96
CA LEU A 10 0.12 -4.00 6.32
C LEU A 10 -1.18 -3.52 6.98
N GLY A 11 -1.05 -2.52 7.85
CA GLY A 11 -2.18 -1.71 8.31
C GLY A 11 -2.65 -0.74 7.22
N VAL A 12 -3.89 -0.23 7.32
CA VAL A 12 -4.44 0.73 6.34
C VAL A 12 -3.61 2.00 6.27
N SER A 13 -3.37 2.65 7.43
CA SER A 13 -2.50 3.82 7.53
C SER A 13 -1.10 3.60 6.96
N GLU A 14 -0.52 2.42 7.23
CA GLU A 14 0.82 2.06 6.78
C GLU A 14 0.86 1.85 5.26
N ALA A 15 -0.08 1.10 4.70
CA ALA A 15 -0.21 0.89 3.27
C ALA A 15 -0.42 2.21 2.52
N TYR A 16 -1.27 3.09 3.04
CA TYR A 16 -1.51 4.42 2.47
C TYR A 16 -0.24 5.28 2.46
N ALA A 17 0.49 5.31 3.56
CA ALA A 17 1.75 6.04 3.68
C ALA A 17 2.80 5.52 2.69
N ILE A 18 2.95 4.20 2.55
CA ILE A 18 3.91 3.62 1.60
C ILE A 18 3.53 3.96 0.16
N LEU A 19 2.25 3.82 -0.21
CA LEU A 19 1.77 4.14 -1.56
C LEU A 19 2.04 5.62 -1.91
N THR A 20 1.73 6.54 -1.01
CA THR A 20 1.82 7.98 -1.29
C THR A 20 3.22 8.56 -1.10
N GLU A 21 3.94 8.15 -0.06
CA GLU A 21 5.22 8.75 0.31
C GLU A 21 6.43 8.04 -0.32
N ARG A 22 6.31 6.73 -0.62
CA ARG A 22 7.44 5.93 -1.12
C ARG A 22 7.28 5.46 -2.56
N LEU A 23 6.06 5.06 -2.94
CA LEU A 23 5.75 4.56 -4.28
C LEU A 23 5.18 5.65 -5.21
N GLY A 24 4.99 6.87 -4.71
CA GLY A 24 4.65 8.04 -5.52
C GLY A 24 3.21 8.08 -6.04
N VAL A 25 2.30 7.31 -5.46
CA VAL A 25 0.87 7.41 -5.77
C VAL A 25 0.37 8.79 -5.36
N GLU A 26 -0.21 9.53 -6.30
CA GLU A 26 -0.75 10.86 -6.02
C GLU A 26 -1.81 10.78 -4.92
N PRO A 27 -1.70 11.54 -3.80
CA PRO A 27 -2.67 11.50 -2.72
C PRO A 27 -4.11 11.84 -3.15
N GLY A 28 -4.27 12.64 -4.22
CA GLY A 28 -5.57 12.95 -4.80
C GLY A 28 -6.23 11.81 -5.58
N SER A 29 -5.47 10.75 -5.89
CA SER A 29 -5.95 9.54 -6.59
C SER A 29 -6.45 8.46 -5.62
N LEU A 30 -6.33 8.69 -4.32
CA LEU A 30 -6.88 7.87 -3.25
C LEU A 30 -8.00 8.64 -2.51
N PRO A 31 -9.02 7.93 -1.99
CA PRO A 31 -9.91 8.51 -1.00
C PRO A 31 -9.13 9.01 0.23
N PRO A 32 -9.68 9.95 1.02
CA PRO A 32 -9.04 10.39 2.26
C PRO A 32 -8.78 9.22 3.20
N LEU A 33 -7.61 9.20 3.86
CA LEU A 33 -7.23 8.13 4.79
C LEU A 33 -8.32 7.85 5.83
N GLU A 34 -8.96 8.88 6.37
CA GLU A 34 -10.08 8.72 7.32
C GLU A 34 -11.22 7.86 6.74
N ALA A 35 -11.58 8.04 5.46
CA ALA A 35 -12.62 7.23 4.83
C ALA A 35 -12.16 5.77 4.66
N ILE A 36 -10.90 5.57 4.26
CA ILE A 36 -10.31 4.25 4.04
C ILE A 36 -10.20 3.48 5.37
N GLU A 37 -9.87 4.14 6.48
CA GLU A 37 -9.75 3.50 7.79
C GLU A 37 -11.09 3.12 8.42
N ASN A 38 -12.15 3.85 8.10
CA ASN A 38 -13.47 3.64 8.69
C ASN A 38 -14.37 2.69 7.89
N GLU A 39 -14.02 2.37 6.64
CA GLU A 39 -14.83 1.51 5.78
C GLU A 39 -14.15 0.18 5.44
N ASP A 40 -14.93 -0.89 5.36
CA ASP A 40 -14.44 -2.25 5.14
C ASP A 40 -13.72 -2.44 3.79
N TRP A 41 -13.93 -1.55 2.81
CA TRP A 41 -13.31 -1.63 1.48
C TRP A 41 -11.90 -1.02 1.43
N GLY A 42 -11.46 -0.31 2.47
CA GLY A 42 -10.22 0.48 2.42
C GLY A 42 -8.96 -0.36 2.21
N ARG A 43 -8.88 -1.52 2.88
CA ARG A 43 -7.73 -2.44 2.76
C ARG A 43 -7.62 -3.02 1.34
N ASP A 44 -8.73 -3.49 0.80
CA ASP A 44 -8.77 -4.07 -0.55
C ASP A 44 -8.38 -3.02 -1.59
N LEU A 45 -8.90 -1.78 -1.49
CA LEU A 45 -8.51 -0.70 -2.40
C LEU A 45 -7.00 -0.43 -2.40
N LEU A 46 -6.38 -0.38 -1.22
CA LEU A 46 -4.93 -0.14 -1.13
C LEU A 46 -4.13 -1.31 -1.69
N PHE A 47 -4.56 -2.55 -1.44
CA PHE A 47 -3.98 -3.72 -2.08
C PHE A 47 -4.12 -3.67 -3.61
N GLU A 48 -5.28 -3.23 -4.08
CA GLU A 48 -5.61 -2.74 -5.44
C GLU A 48 -4.40 -2.07 -6.11
N ARG A 49 -3.87 -1.05 -5.42
CA ARG A 49 -2.81 -0.17 -5.93
C ARG A 49 -1.41 -0.76 -5.87
N PHE A 50 -1.15 -1.69 -4.96
CA PHE A 50 0.13 -2.38 -4.95
C PHE A 50 0.31 -3.28 -6.18
N LEU A 51 -0.79 -3.71 -6.84
CA LEU A 51 -0.74 -4.50 -8.07
C LEU A 51 -0.21 -3.73 -9.28
N ASP A 52 -0.22 -2.39 -9.24
CA ASP A 52 0.33 -1.54 -10.30
C ASP A 52 1.88 -1.48 -10.27
N PHE A 53 2.52 -1.99 -9.22
CA PHE A 53 3.98 -1.95 -9.02
C PHE A 53 4.65 -3.29 -9.34
N THR A 54 5.90 -3.22 -9.80
CA THR A 54 6.69 -4.42 -10.03
C THR A 54 7.18 -5.01 -8.70
N ALA A 55 7.58 -6.28 -8.70
CA ALA A 55 8.20 -6.89 -7.53
C ALA A 55 9.50 -6.19 -7.11
N GLU A 56 10.22 -5.58 -8.05
CA GLU A 56 11.42 -4.79 -7.78
C GLU A 56 11.06 -3.50 -7.02
N ASP A 57 10.06 -2.74 -7.49
CA ASP A 57 9.58 -1.52 -6.82
C ASP A 57 9.10 -1.81 -5.38
N LEU A 58 8.36 -2.91 -5.20
CA LEU A 58 7.88 -3.34 -3.89
C LEU A 58 9.05 -3.75 -2.97
N ALA A 59 10.03 -4.47 -3.51
CA ALA A 59 11.20 -4.89 -2.74
C ALA A 59 12.05 -3.69 -2.27
N GLU A 60 12.12 -2.60 -3.04
CA GLU A 60 12.81 -1.36 -2.64
C GLU A 60 12.19 -0.71 -1.39
N VAL A 61 10.89 -0.89 -1.19
CA VAL A 61 10.18 -0.42 0.01
C VAL A 61 10.02 -1.50 1.10
N GLY A 62 10.65 -2.66 0.92
CA GLY A 62 10.64 -3.77 1.88
C GLY A 62 9.39 -4.65 1.80
N LEU A 63 8.65 -4.61 0.70
CA LEU A 63 7.38 -5.30 0.50
C LEU A 63 7.44 -6.42 -0.55
N ARG A 64 6.46 -7.31 -0.48
CA ARG A 64 6.10 -8.30 -1.51
C ARG A 64 4.57 -8.40 -1.63
N LEU A 65 4.06 -8.84 -2.78
CA LEU A 65 2.60 -8.93 -2.99
C LEU A 65 1.91 -9.97 -2.10
N GLU A 66 2.50 -11.16 -2.00
CA GLU A 66 2.08 -12.29 -1.14
C GLU A 66 2.99 -12.45 0.06
#